data_AF-A0A7X7JEZ4-F1
#
_entry.id   AF-A0A7X7JEZ4-F1
#
_cell.length_a   1.000
_cell.length_b   1.000
_cell.length_c   1.000
_cell.angle_alpha   90.00
_cell.angle_beta   90.00
_cell.angle_gamma   90.00
#
_symmetry.space_group_name_H-M   'P 1'
#
loop_
_entity.id
_entity.type
_entity.pdbx_description
1 polymer ?
#
loop_
_entity_poly.entity_id
_entity_poly.type
_entity_poly.pdbx_seq_one_letter_code
_entity_poly.pdbx_strand_id
1 'polypeptide(L)' 'MREKTRLNCPCGEAIKAENEDELVKKVQEHLAADHPTKDYSRNEILFMAH' A
#
# COMPACT_ATOMS: atom_id res chain seq x y z
N MET A 1 -15.84 -5.16 -10.89
CA MET A 1 -14.92 -4.15 -10.32
C MET A 1 -13.60 -4.86 -10.06
N ARG A 2 -12.46 -4.35 -10.53
CA ARG A 2 -11.16 -4.95 -10.22
C ARG A 2 -10.70 -4.40 -8.86
N GLU A 3 -10.73 -5.25 -7.85
CA GLU A 3 -10.33 -4.91 -6.48
C GLU A 3 -8.81 -4.71 -6.45
N LYS A 4 -8.38 -3.55 -5.96
CA LYS A 4 -6.97 -3.16 -5.87
C LYS A 4 -6.33 -3.90 -4.70
N THR A 5 -5.89 -5.13 -4.97
CA THR A 5 -5.41 -6.09 -3.98
C THR A 5 -3.89 -6.24 -3.99
N ARG A 6 -3.21 -5.59 -4.94
CA ARG A 6 -1.74 -5.58 -5.04
C ARG A 6 -1.22 -4.16 -5.21
N LEU A 7 -0.17 -3.85 -4.47
CA LEU A 7 0.62 -2.65 -4.64
C LEU A 7 2.08 -3.03 -4.76
N ASN A 8 2.73 -2.50 -5.81
CA ASN A 8 4.18 -2.57 -5.93
C ASN A 8 4.75 -1.27 -5.38
N CYS A 9 5.41 -1.36 -4.25
CA CYS A 9 6.06 -0.23 -3.63
C CYS A 9 7.33 0.11 -4.43
N PRO A 10 7.63 1.39 -4.69
CA PRO A 10 8.85 1.79 -5.40
C PRO A 10 10.15 1.41 -4.69
N CYS A 11 10.09 0.98 -3.41
CA CYS A 11 11.24 0.40 -2.71
C CYS A 11 11.61 -1.01 -3.20
N GLY A 12 10.75 -1.66 -3.99
CA GLY A 12 10.92 -3.03 -4.47
C GLY A 12 10.02 -4.05 -3.75
N GLU A 13 9.30 -3.64 -2.70
CA GLU A 13 8.42 -4.52 -1.95
C GLU A 13 7.04 -4.64 -2.62
N ALA A 14 6.59 -5.88 -2.86
CA ALA A 14 5.28 -6.16 -3.43
C ALA A 14 4.30 -6.57 -2.33
N ILE A 15 3.36 -5.70 -2.02
CA ILE A 15 2.37 -5.93 -0.97
C ILE A 15 1.09 -6.47 -1.60
N LYS A 16 0.60 -7.59 -1.08
CA LYS A 16 -0.68 -8.19 -1.47
C LYS A 16 -1.62 -8.30 -0.27
N ALA A 17 -2.88 -7.97 -0.51
CA ALA A 17 -3.96 -8.08 0.45
C ALA A 17 -5.21 -8.69 -0.20
N GLU A 18 -6.22 -8.98 0.61
CA GLU A 18 -7.50 -9.50 0.15
C GLU A 18 -8.45 -8.39 -0.30
N ASN A 19 -8.29 -7.20 0.26
CA ASN A 19 -9.08 -6.02 -0.05
C ASN A 19 -8.23 -4.74 0.07
N GLU A 20 -8.84 -3.63 -0.33
CA GLU A 20 -8.24 -2.30 -0.32
C GLU A 20 -7.86 -1.83 1.10
N ASP A 21 -8.70 -2.10 2.11
CA ASP A 21 -8.44 -1.77 3.51
C ASP A 21 -7.20 -2.46 4.06
N GLU A 22 -7.11 -3.78 3.85
CA GLU A 22 -5.99 -4.61 4.28
C GLU A 22 -4.70 -4.22 3.54
N LEU A 23 -4.80 -3.84 2.26
CA LEU A 23 -3.65 -3.35 1.50
C LEU A 23 -3.11 -2.06 2.12
N VAL A 24 -4.00 -1.11 2.39
CA VAL A 24 -3.65 0.18 2.96
C VAL A 24 -3.03 0.01 4.34
N LYS A 25 -3.60 -0.85 5.18
CA LYS A 25 -3.07 -1.13 6.51
C LYS A 25 -1.65 -1.68 6.45
N LYS A 26 -1.41 -2.72 5.63
CA LYS A 26 -0.07 -3.29 5.44
C LYS A 26 0.94 -2.28 4.90
N VAL A 27 0.51 -1.45 3.94
CA VAL A 27 1.37 -0.41 3.38
C VAL A 27 1.69 0.64 4.44
N GLN A 28 0.72 1.08 5.24
CA GLN A 28 0.95 2.04 6.32
C GLN A 28 1.88 1.48 7.41
N GLU A 29 1.73 0.20 7.77
CA GLU A 29 2.64 -0.48 8.70
C GLU A 29 4.07 -0.52 8.15
N HIS A 30 4.24 -0.87 6.86
CA HIS A 30 5.54 -0.83 6.19
C HIS A 30 6.12 0.60 6.14
N LEU A 31 5.32 1.60 5.81
CA LEU A 31 5.76 2.99 5.77
C LEU A 31 6.20 3.48 7.15
N ALA A 32 5.44 3.17 8.20
CA ALA A 32 5.80 3.55 9.55
C ALA A 32 7.11 2.89 10.04
N ALA A 33 7.39 1.66 9.59
CA ALA A 33 8.59 0.91 9.95
C ALA A 33 9.84 1.31 9.13
N ASP A 34 9.73 1.30 7.81
CA ASP A 34 10.85 1.47 6.88
C ASP A 34 11.01 2.90 6.34
N HIS A 35 9.95 3.69 6.38
CA HIS A 35 9.88 5.02 5.76
C HIS A 35 9.22 6.08 6.66
N PRO A 36 9.81 6.42 7.83
CA PRO A 36 9.24 7.41 8.75
C PRO A 36 9.10 8.83 8.16
N THR A 37 9.73 9.09 7.00
CA THR A 37 9.63 10.36 6.26
C THR A 37 8.60 10.33 5.13
N LYS A 38 7.99 9.18 4.83
CA LYS A 38 6.97 9.03 3.80
C LYS A 38 5.62 8.75 4.46
N ASP A 39 4.71 9.72 4.35
CA ASP A 39 3.31 9.52 4.64
C ASP A 39 2.56 9.41 3.31
N TYR A 40 2.06 8.23 3.00
CA TYR A 40 1.14 8.05 1.88
C TYR A 40 -0.28 7.93 2.44
N SER A 41 -1.18 8.76 1.93
CA SER A 41 -2.58 8.65 2.27
C SER A 41 -3.20 7.41 1.63
N ARG A 42 -4.23 6.86 2.27
CA ARG A 42 -5.02 5.73 1.74
C ARG A 42 -5.35 5.87 0.25
N ASN A 43 -5.80 7.05 -0.17
CA ASN A 43 -6.16 7.29 -1.56
C ASN A 43 -4.97 7.19 -2.51
N GLU A 44 -3.78 7.67 -2.11
CA GLU A 44 -2.57 7.56 -2.93
C GLU A 44 -2.14 6.10 -3.08
N ILE A 45 -2.21 5.34 -1.99
CA ILE A 45 -1.94 3.90 -1.96
C ILE A 45 -2.88 3.17 -2.91
N LEU A 46 -4.19 3.43 -2.83
CA LEU A 46 -5.18 2.83 -3.70
C LEU A 46 -5.05 3.25 -5.17
N PHE A 47 -4.52 4.45 -5.42
CA PHE A 47 -4.23 4.93 -6.78
C PHE A 47 -3.04 4.20 -7.41
N MET A 48 -2.03 3.85 -6.61
CA MET A 48 -0.85 3.08 -7.04
C MET A 48 -1.13 1.56 -7.14
N ALA A 49 -2.12 1.08 -6.41
CA ALA A 49 -2.52 -0.32 -6.41
C ALA A 49 -3.24 -0.73 -7.72
N HIS A 50 -3.09 -1.99 -8.13
CA HIS A 50 -3.66 -2.51 -9.38
C HIS A 50 -4.41 -3.84 -9.27
#